data_AF-W5U8J0-F1
#
_entry.id   AF-W5U8J0-F1
#
_cell.length_a   1.000
_cell.length_b   1.000
_cell.length_c   1.000
_cell.angle_alpha   90.00
_cell.angle_beta   90.00
_cell.angle_gamma   90.00
#
_symmetry.space_group_name_H-M   'P 1'
#
loop_
_entity.id
_entity.type
_entity.pdbx_description
1 polymer ?
#
loop_
_entity_poly.entity_id
_entity_poly.type
_entity_poly.pdbx_seq_one_letter_code
_entity_poly.pdbx_strand_id
1 'polypeptide(L)'
;MEPASVENLCVLYHSADYLVLNKHWDIRIDSKLWSETHTVQKQLMYRFPQLADPQTHYGFRFCHQLDFSTSGVLCVALNKAAAGRAYRCFKDRTVTKAYLALVRGTVADSRMTLDAAIGKNTTEGKTHMMCVEGTEGCENPKPSQTLLTVLEYGSYDGEPVTKVLLQPLTGRTHQLRVHCSSVGHSIVGDFTYSLGTDNAPYRMMLHAYFLRIPLQHEVIEVTTSDPFVIELDPKWSPETRVQNLESLMTEIILRTKAEERQRQEENLAHEEEKKRRRRKSVEESEEERAQCQQWLSEWTLSD
;
A
#
# COMPACT_ATOMS: atom_id res chain seq x y z
N MET A 1 -20.52 -14.85 9.48
CA MET A 1 -19.12 -14.54 9.85
C MET A 1 -19.11 -13.75 11.14
N GLU A 2 -18.11 -13.97 11.99
CA GLU A 2 -18.00 -13.28 13.27
C GLU A 2 -17.50 -11.83 13.10
N PRO A 3 -18.02 -10.86 13.87
CA PRO A 3 -17.53 -9.49 13.87
C PRO A 3 -16.15 -9.38 14.54
N ALA A 4 -15.47 -8.25 14.35
CA ALA A 4 -14.20 -8.00 15.03
C ALA A 4 -14.40 -7.90 16.56
N SER A 5 -13.54 -8.56 17.33
CA SER A 5 -13.46 -8.45 18.79
C SER A 5 -12.08 -7.99 19.23
N VAL A 6 -11.93 -7.55 20.48
CA VAL A 6 -10.62 -7.10 21.00
C VAL A 6 -9.61 -8.25 21.12
N GLU A 7 -10.10 -9.47 21.30
CA GLU A 7 -9.30 -10.69 21.43
C GLU A 7 -8.86 -11.24 20.06
N ASN A 8 -9.62 -10.95 18.99
CA ASN A 8 -9.39 -11.51 17.67
C ASN A 8 -8.35 -10.72 16.86
N LEU A 9 -7.08 -10.97 17.14
CA LEU A 9 -5.94 -10.42 16.41
C LEU A 9 -5.20 -11.51 15.63
N CYS A 10 -5.23 -11.43 14.29
CA CYS A 10 -4.49 -12.34 13.42
C CYS A 10 -3.11 -11.77 13.07
N VAL A 11 -2.06 -12.40 13.56
CA VAL A 11 -0.66 -12.04 13.26
C VAL A 11 -0.16 -12.91 12.11
N LEU A 12 0.33 -12.28 11.06
CA LEU A 12 0.88 -12.93 9.87
C LEU A 12 2.40 -13.02 9.90
N TYR A 13 3.05 -12.04 10.53
CA TYR A 13 4.50 -11.95 10.61
C TYR A 13 4.92 -11.18 11.86
N HIS A 14 6.01 -11.59 12.49
CA HIS A 14 6.57 -10.91 13.66
C HIS A 14 8.09 -11.05 13.66
N SER A 15 8.78 -9.92 13.77
CA SER A 15 10.23 -9.82 13.92
C SER A 15 10.59 -8.86 15.06
N ALA A 16 11.88 -8.61 15.25
CA ALA A 16 12.34 -7.62 16.24
C ALA A 16 11.89 -6.18 15.89
N ASP A 17 11.68 -5.89 14.61
CA ASP A 17 11.41 -4.53 14.12
C ASP A 17 9.96 -4.33 13.64
N TYR A 18 9.25 -5.41 13.26
CA TYR A 18 7.92 -5.30 12.66
C TYR A 18 6.94 -6.37 13.12
N LEU A 19 5.68 -6.00 13.08
CA LEU A 19 4.52 -6.88 13.25
C LEU A 19 3.58 -6.65 12.07
N VAL A 20 3.15 -7.72 11.41
CA VAL A 20 2.21 -7.66 10.30
C VAL A 20 0.95 -8.43 10.66
N LEU A 21 -0.19 -7.80 10.44
CA LEU A 21 -1.50 -8.26 10.87
C LEU A 21 -2.38 -8.55 9.66
N ASN A 22 -3.30 -9.48 9.80
CA ASN A 22 -4.49 -9.55 8.96
C ASN A 22 -5.60 -8.74 9.63
N LYS A 23 -5.73 -7.47 9.26
CA LYS A 23 -6.76 -6.57 9.81
C LYS A 23 -8.14 -7.12 9.48
N HIS A 24 -9.03 -7.20 10.45
CA HIS A 24 -10.43 -7.52 10.20
C HIS A 24 -11.12 -6.43 9.34
N TRP A 25 -12.25 -6.75 8.73
CA TRP A 25 -13.12 -5.76 8.10
C TRP A 25 -13.92 -5.02 9.19
N ASP A 26 -14.43 -3.83 8.86
CA ASP A 26 -15.19 -2.94 9.76
C ASP A 26 -14.55 -2.72 11.13
N ILE A 27 -13.24 -2.48 11.12
CA ILE A 27 -12.50 -2.08 12.32
C ILE A 27 -11.56 -0.93 12.00
N ARG A 28 -11.55 0.10 12.85
CA ARG A 28 -10.63 1.23 12.74
C ARG A 28 -9.22 0.79 13.15
N ILE A 29 -8.20 1.43 12.56
CA ILE A 29 -6.82 1.20 12.98
C ILE A 29 -6.61 1.76 14.39
N ASP A 30 -6.97 3.03 14.58
CA ASP A 30 -6.91 3.74 15.84
C ASP A 30 -8.17 4.60 16.05
N SER A 31 -8.33 5.11 17.26
CA SER A 31 -9.38 6.07 17.60
C SER A 31 -8.95 6.90 18.80
N LYS A 32 -9.36 8.17 18.80
CA LYS A 32 -9.23 9.06 19.96
C LYS A 32 -10.44 8.99 20.90
N LEU A 33 -11.52 8.36 20.44
CA LEU A 33 -12.75 8.23 21.22
C LEU A 33 -12.57 7.09 22.22
N TRP A 34 -12.61 7.41 23.51
CA TRP A 34 -12.48 6.43 24.59
C TRP A 34 -13.52 5.30 24.47
N SER A 35 -14.72 5.63 23.99
CA SER A 35 -15.85 4.72 23.77
C SER A 35 -15.67 3.77 22.58
N GLU A 36 -14.75 4.04 21.65
CA GLU A 36 -14.48 3.16 20.51
C GLU A 36 -13.65 1.98 20.98
N THR A 37 -14.28 0.86 21.31
CA THR A 37 -13.62 -0.33 21.88
C THR A 37 -13.03 -1.27 20.84
N HIS A 38 -13.41 -1.12 19.56
CA HIS A 38 -13.02 -2.04 18.49
C HIS A 38 -12.05 -1.35 17.53
N THR A 39 -10.77 -1.31 17.93
CA THR A 39 -9.68 -0.83 17.08
C THR A 39 -8.54 -1.82 17.04
N VAL A 40 -7.77 -1.81 15.95
CA VAL A 40 -6.52 -2.60 15.85
C VAL A 40 -5.56 -2.22 16.98
N GLN A 41 -5.51 -0.92 17.32
CA GLN A 41 -4.70 -0.43 18.43
C GLN A 41 -5.10 -1.06 19.77
N LYS A 42 -6.40 -1.24 20.06
CA LYS A 42 -6.86 -1.93 21.27
C LYS A 42 -6.59 -3.43 21.23
N GLN A 43 -6.74 -4.07 20.06
CA GLN A 43 -6.36 -5.48 19.87
C GLN A 43 -4.86 -5.70 20.14
N LEU A 44 -4.01 -4.81 19.63
CA LEU A 44 -2.57 -4.83 19.87
C LEU A 44 -2.23 -4.59 21.34
N MET A 45 -2.87 -3.61 21.98
CA MET A 45 -2.65 -3.33 23.40
C MET A 45 -3.08 -4.51 24.29
N TYR A 46 -4.18 -5.19 23.95
CA TYR A 46 -4.64 -6.37 24.66
C TYR A 46 -3.67 -7.54 24.50
N ARG A 47 -3.19 -7.81 23.28
CA ARG A 47 -2.37 -8.99 22.96
C ARG A 47 -0.87 -8.81 23.22
N PHE A 48 -0.37 -7.59 23.07
CA PHE A 48 1.04 -7.22 23.12
C PHE A 48 1.27 -5.88 23.85
N PRO A 49 0.81 -5.72 25.12
CA PRO A 49 1.00 -4.47 25.86
C PRO A 49 2.48 -4.07 25.99
N GLN A 50 3.39 -5.04 26.03
CA GLN A 50 4.84 -4.81 26.09
C GLN A 50 5.44 -4.20 24.82
N LEU A 51 4.74 -4.26 23.68
CA LEU A 51 5.17 -3.66 22.42
C LEU A 51 4.70 -2.21 22.26
N ALA A 52 3.90 -1.70 23.21
CA ALA A 52 3.42 -0.33 23.16
C ALA A 52 4.56 0.66 23.43
N ASP A 53 4.71 1.64 22.54
CA ASP A 53 5.65 2.74 22.63
C ASP A 53 4.98 3.96 23.31
N PRO A 54 5.33 4.27 24.56
CA PRO A 54 4.71 5.37 25.32
C PRO A 54 5.03 6.75 24.73
N GLN A 55 6.02 6.86 23.83
CA GLN A 55 6.33 8.12 23.14
C GLN A 55 5.38 8.39 21.95
N THR A 56 4.49 7.45 21.64
CA THR A 56 3.50 7.61 20.58
C THR A 56 2.12 7.83 21.17
N HIS A 57 1.31 8.65 20.50
CA HIS A 57 -0.03 8.95 20.97
C HIS A 57 -0.92 7.70 21.07
N TYR A 58 -0.73 6.72 20.18
CA TYR A 58 -1.56 5.52 20.08
C TYR A 58 -0.87 4.24 20.60
N GLY A 59 0.35 4.34 21.11
CA GLY A 59 1.16 3.18 21.53
C GLY A 59 1.82 2.40 20.39
N PHE A 60 1.39 2.56 19.14
CA PHE A 60 1.93 1.78 18.01
C PHE A 60 2.23 2.65 16.79
N ARG A 61 3.20 2.23 15.97
CA ARG A 61 3.65 2.96 14.78
C ARG A 61 3.16 2.25 13.51
N PHE A 62 1.94 2.55 13.07
CA PHE A 62 1.41 2.01 11.82
C PHE A 62 2.20 2.53 10.61
N CYS A 63 2.73 1.61 9.78
CA CYS A 63 3.57 1.97 8.64
C CYS A 63 2.76 2.54 7.46
N HIS A 64 1.48 2.19 7.37
CA HIS A 64 0.53 2.68 6.40
C HIS A 64 -0.91 2.57 6.94
N GLN A 65 -1.87 3.00 6.15
CA GLN A 65 -3.30 2.92 6.48
C GLN A 65 -4.03 1.88 5.61
N LEU A 66 -5.18 1.46 6.11
CA LEU A 66 -6.24 0.73 5.42
C LEU A 66 -7.57 1.38 5.84
N ASP A 67 -8.52 1.45 4.91
CA ASP A 67 -9.86 1.94 5.21
C ASP A 67 -10.53 1.07 6.29
N PHE A 68 -11.47 1.66 7.03
CA PHE A 68 -12.25 0.98 8.07
C PHE A 68 -12.81 -0.38 7.60
N SER A 69 -13.52 -0.38 6.46
CA SER A 69 -14.18 -1.56 5.91
C SER A 69 -13.25 -2.51 5.13
N THR A 70 -12.01 -2.10 4.84
CA THR A 70 -11.05 -2.97 4.15
C THR A 70 -10.39 -3.91 5.15
N SER A 71 -10.33 -5.21 4.86
CA SER A 71 -9.53 -6.16 5.66
C SER A 71 -8.16 -6.40 5.01
N GLY A 72 -7.30 -7.16 5.68
CA GLY A 72 -6.05 -7.66 5.10
C GLY A 72 -4.79 -7.06 5.69
N VAL A 73 -3.68 -7.20 4.96
CA VAL A 73 -2.33 -6.95 5.45
C VAL A 73 -2.14 -5.52 5.95
N LEU A 74 -1.76 -5.38 7.22
CA LEU A 74 -1.40 -4.13 7.87
C LEU A 74 -0.06 -4.26 8.61
N CYS A 75 0.92 -3.43 8.26
CA CYS A 75 2.25 -3.45 8.88
C CYS A 75 2.39 -2.40 9.99
N VAL A 76 2.95 -2.81 11.12
CA VAL A 76 3.26 -2.01 12.31
C VAL A 76 4.76 -2.10 12.58
N ALA A 77 5.42 -0.95 12.77
CA ALA A 77 6.79 -0.90 13.23
C ALA A 77 6.85 -0.90 14.76
N LEU A 78 7.78 -1.68 15.32
CA LEU A 78 7.94 -1.86 16.77
C LEU A 78 8.90 -0.84 17.40
N ASN A 79 9.58 -0.03 16.58
CA ASN A 79 10.43 1.05 17.04
C ASN A 79 10.52 2.20 16.02
N LYS A 80 11.08 3.34 16.45
CA LYS A 80 11.20 4.56 15.64
C LYS A 80 12.07 4.37 14.40
N ALA A 81 13.15 3.60 14.50
CA ALA A 81 14.05 3.36 13.37
C ALA A 81 13.37 2.52 12.28
N ALA A 82 12.67 1.45 12.69
CA ALA A 82 11.85 0.61 11.83
C ALA A 82 10.75 1.42 11.12
N ALA A 83 10.05 2.29 11.85
CA ALA A 83 9.04 3.17 11.26
C ALA A 83 9.64 4.11 10.20
N GLY A 84 10.82 4.69 10.46
CA GLY A 84 11.52 5.56 9.51
C GLY A 84 12.01 4.84 8.26
N ARG A 85 12.40 3.56 8.35
CA ARG A 85 12.73 2.73 7.18
C ARG A 85 11.48 2.42 6.35
N ALA A 86 10.41 1.95 6.98
CA ALA A 86 9.16 1.64 6.27
C ALA A 86 8.57 2.89 5.61
N TYR A 87 8.53 4.03 6.30
CA TYR A 87 8.07 5.31 5.75
C TYR A 87 8.79 5.69 4.46
N ARG A 88 10.12 5.51 4.39
CA ARG A 88 10.90 5.77 3.17
C ARG A 88 10.44 4.89 2.01
N CYS A 89 10.24 3.58 2.24
CA CYS A 89 9.74 2.68 1.20
C CYS A 89 8.36 3.12 0.65
N PHE A 90 7.43 3.55 1.52
CA PHE A 90 6.13 4.07 1.09
C PHE A 90 6.25 5.40 0.35
N LYS A 91 7.10 6.32 0.84
CA LYS A 91 7.34 7.62 0.22
C LYS A 91 7.96 7.48 -1.18
N ASP A 92 8.93 6.59 -1.33
CA ASP A 92 9.69 6.35 -2.56
C ASP A 92 8.98 5.36 -3.50
N ARG A 93 7.75 4.94 -3.14
CA ARG A 93 6.89 4.02 -3.91
C ARG A 93 7.60 2.71 -4.28
N THR A 94 8.41 2.17 -3.37
CA THR A 94 9.06 0.85 -3.53
C THR A 94 8.21 -0.29 -2.98
N VAL A 95 7.14 0.02 -2.24
CA VAL A 95 6.25 -0.98 -1.65
C VAL A 95 5.34 -1.55 -2.73
N THR A 96 5.27 -2.86 -2.81
CA THR A 96 4.32 -3.56 -3.68
C THR A 96 3.11 -4.01 -2.88
N LYS A 97 1.92 -3.76 -3.42
CA LYS A 97 0.65 -4.14 -2.81
C LYS A 97 -0.23 -4.81 -3.85
N ALA A 98 -0.97 -5.83 -3.44
CA ALA A 98 -2.06 -6.37 -4.23
C ALA A 98 -3.29 -6.60 -3.35
N TYR A 99 -4.46 -6.37 -3.93
CA TYR A 99 -5.74 -6.48 -3.24
C TYR A 99 -6.65 -7.41 -4.05
N LEU A 100 -7.42 -8.21 -3.35
CA LEU A 100 -8.55 -8.92 -3.95
C LEU A 100 -9.80 -8.08 -3.78
N ALA A 101 -10.70 -8.13 -4.76
CA ALA A 101 -12.03 -7.58 -4.64
C ALA A 101 -13.07 -8.37 -5.43
N LEU A 102 -14.32 -8.33 -4.97
CA LEU A 102 -15.49 -8.62 -5.80
C LEU A 102 -16.07 -7.27 -6.25
N VAL A 103 -16.23 -7.07 -7.56
CA VAL A 103 -16.82 -5.86 -8.13
C VAL A 103 -18.12 -6.18 -8.85
N ARG A 104 -19.10 -5.26 -8.83
CA ARG A 104 -20.40 -5.43 -9.47
C ARG A 104 -20.27 -5.48 -10.99
N GLY A 105 -21.07 -6.34 -11.62
CA GLY A 105 -21.10 -6.55 -13.07
C GLY A 105 -19.94 -7.38 -13.61
N THR A 106 -19.92 -7.50 -14.94
CA THR A 106 -18.90 -8.26 -15.69
C THR A 106 -17.88 -7.31 -16.29
N VAL A 107 -16.64 -7.34 -15.79
CA VAL A 107 -15.54 -6.56 -16.37
C VAL A 107 -15.11 -7.22 -17.69
N ALA A 108 -15.30 -6.53 -18.81
CA ALA A 108 -15.06 -7.09 -20.14
C ALA A 108 -13.57 -7.39 -20.40
N ASP A 109 -12.69 -6.46 -20.06
CA ASP A 109 -11.25 -6.61 -20.31
C ASP A 109 -10.56 -7.41 -19.21
N SER A 110 -9.79 -8.42 -19.60
CA SER A 110 -9.06 -9.28 -18.65
C SER A 110 -7.99 -8.54 -17.84
N ARG A 111 -7.49 -7.40 -18.36
CA ARG A 111 -6.56 -6.49 -17.70
C ARG A 111 -6.92 -5.05 -18.07
N MET A 112 -6.92 -4.15 -17.10
CA MET A 112 -7.26 -2.74 -17.28
C MET A 112 -6.32 -1.86 -16.44
N THR A 113 -5.92 -0.71 -16.99
CA THR A 113 -5.22 0.33 -16.23
C THR A 113 -6.22 1.44 -15.92
N LEU A 114 -6.38 1.74 -14.64
CA LEU A 114 -7.24 2.81 -14.13
C LEU A 114 -6.34 3.95 -13.68
N ASP A 115 -6.28 5.04 -14.45
CA ASP A 115 -5.30 6.13 -14.30
C ASP A 115 -5.91 7.52 -14.07
N ALA A 116 -7.24 7.62 -13.95
CA ALA A 116 -7.92 8.86 -13.64
C ALA A 116 -7.39 9.46 -12.33
N ALA A 117 -7.05 10.76 -12.35
CA ALA A 117 -6.57 11.44 -11.16
C ALA A 117 -7.68 11.55 -10.09
N ILE A 118 -7.33 11.43 -8.81
CA ILE A 118 -8.30 11.49 -7.70
C ILE A 118 -8.16 12.77 -6.90
N GLY A 119 -9.28 13.47 -6.71
CA GLY A 119 -9.43 14.67 -5.89
C GLY A 119 -10.44 14.50 -4.76
N LYS A 120 -10.55 15.52 -3.90
CA LYS A 120 -11.61 15.59 -2.88
C LYS A 120 -12.93 15.93 -3.57
N ASN A 121 -14.02 15.31 -3.13
CA ASN A 121 -15.35 15.73 -3.55
C ASN A 121 -15.82 16.89 -2.66
N THR A 122 -16.24 18.01 -3.24
CA THR A 122 -16.78 19.18 -2.52
C THR A 122 -18.28 19.40 -2.73
N THR A 123 -18.94 18.51 -3.47
CA THR A 123 -20.40 18.50 -3.59
C THR A 123 -21.04 18.25 -2.23
N GLU A 124 -22.09 19.01 -1.94
CA GLU A 124 -22.85 18.90 -0.69
C GLU A 124 -23.34 17.45 -0.47
N GLY A 125 -23.21 16.96 0.77
CA GLY A 125 -23.52 15.57 1.13
C GLY A 125 -22.46 14.52 0.73
N LYS A 126 -21.50 14.85 -0.13
CA LYS A 126 -20.44 13.95 -0.61
C LYS A 126 -19.03 14.35 -0.15
N THR A 127 -18.91 15.33 0.74
CA THR A 127 -17.61 15.89 1.18
C THR A 127 -16.68 14.92 1.90
N HIS A 128 -17.21 13.79 2.38
CA HIS A 128 -16.45 12.68 2.96
C HIS A 128 -15.93 11.69 1.92
N MET A 129 -16.29 11.87 0.65
CA MET A 129 -15.91 11.03 -0.48
C MET A 129 -14.74 11.65 -1.25
N MET A 130 -14.05 10.78 -1.99
CA MET A 130 -13.12 11.15 -3.05
C MET A 130 -13.81 11.00 -4.41
N CYS A 131 -13.31 11.66 -5.44
CA CYS A 131 -13.87 11.54 -6.79
C CYS A 131 -12.76 11.64 -7.85
N VAL A 132 -13.06 11.19 -9.07
CA VAL A 132 -12.12 11.27 -10.20
C VAL A 132 -12.17 12.65 -10.84
N GLU A 133 -11.09 13.04 -11.51
CA GLU A 133 -11.05 14.26 -12.32
C GLU A 133 -12.21 14.31 -13.33
N GLY A 134 -12.72 15.51 -13.61
CA GLY A 134 -13.86 15.71 -14.50
C GLY A 134 -15.24 15.50 -13.86
N THR A 135 -15.35 14.93 -12.66
CA THR A 135 -16.62 14.93 -11.93
C THR A 135 -16.90 16.29 -11.29
N GLU A 136 -18.17 16.66 -11.19
CA GLU A 136 -18.60 17.85 -10.46
C GLU A 136 -18.08 17.83 -9.00
N GLY A 137 -17.56 18.97 -8.54
CA GLY A 137 -17.01 19.11 -7.19
C GLY A 137 -15.65 18.44 -6.98
N CYS A 138 -14.94 18.00 -8.02
CA CYS A 138 -13.60 17.43 -7.86
C CYS A 138 -12.54 18.52 -7.68
N GLU A 139 -11.93 18.56 -6.50
CA GLU A 139 -10.89 19.52 -6.16
C GLU A 139 -9.52 18.87 -5.94
N ASN A 140 -8.47 19.54 -6.46
CA ASN A 140 -7.07 19.15 -6.33
C ASN A 140 -6.81 17.67 -6.71
N PRO A 141 -7.21 17.24 -7.93
CA PRO A 141 -6.96 15.88 -8.38
C PRO A 141 -5.46 15.62 -8.46
N LYS A 142 -5.05 14.45 -7.95
CA LYS A 142 -3.65 14.02 -7.97
C LYS A 142 -3.53 12.75 -8.81
N PRO A 143 -2.44 12.59 -9.57
CA PRO A 143 -2.21 11.38 -10.36
C PRO A 143 -2.36 10.13 -9.50
N SER A 144 -3.17 9.20 -10.01
CA SER A 144 -3.44 7.90 -9.39
C SER A 144 -3.43 6.83 -10.45
N GLN A 145 -2.91 5.65 -10.10
CA GLN A 145 -2.88 4.53 -11.02
C GLN A 145 -3.10 3.21 -10.29
N THR A 146 -4.01 2.39 -10.84
CA THR A 146 -4.34 1.05 -10.35
C THR A 146 -4.37 0.11 -11.55
N LEU A 147 -3.65 -1.02 -11.48
CA LEU A 147 -3.79 -2.10 -12.43
C LEU A 147 -4.87 -3.06 -11.92
N LEU A 148 -5.88 -3.32 -12.74
CA LEU A 148 -6.94 -4.29 -12.48
C LEU A 148 -6.72 -5.51 -13.37
N THR A 149 -6.79 -6.70 -12.79
CA THR A 149 -6.70 -7.97 -13.50
C THR A 149 -7.88 -8.85 -13.10
N VAL A 150 -8.64 -9.33 -14.08
CA VAL A 150 -9.78 -10.22 -13.85
C VAL A 150 -9.28 -11.63 -13.51
N LEU A 151 -9.79 -12.18 -12.41
CA LEU A 151 -9.48 -13.52 -11.94
C LEU A 151 -10.59 -14.49 -12.30
N GLU A 152 -11.83 -14.19 -11.90
CA GLU A 152 -12.99 -15.07 -12.05
C GLU A 152 -14.26 -14.24 -12.29
N TYR A 153 -15.16 -14.76 -13.12
CA TYR A 153 -16.53 -14.28 -13.24
C TYR A 153 -17.46 -15.16 -12.42
N GLY A 154 -18.54 -14.59 -11.90
CA GLY A 154 -19.57 -15.33 -11.21
C GLY A 154 -20.70 -14.43 -10.74
N SER A 155 -21.36 -14.84 -9.66
CA SER A 155 -22.44 -14.09 -9.05
C SER A 155 -22.26 -13.95 -7.54
N TYR A 156 -22.77 -12.85 -6.98
CA TYR A 156 -22.86 -12.62 -5.55
C TYR A 156 -24.31 -12.31 -5.18
N ASP A 157 -24.95 -13.21 -4.43
CA ASP A 157 -26.38 -13.12 -4.06
C ASP A 157 -27.30 -13.06 -5.30
N GLY A 158 -26.94 -13.81 -6.35
CA GLY A 158 -27.69 -13.87 -7.62
C GLY A 158 -27.37 -12.76 -8.63
N GLU A 159 -26.61 -11.74 -8.22
CA GLU A 159 -26.23 -10.63 -9.11
C GLU A 159 -24.84 -10.85 -9.74
N PRO A 160 -24.63 -10.52 -11.02
CA PRO A 160 -23.32 -10.67 -11.66
C PRO A 160 -22.22 -9.88 -10.96
N VAL A 161 -21.08 -10.53 -10.72
CA VAL A 161 -19.87 -9.90 -10.19
C VAL A 161 -18.60 -10.46 -10.83
N THR A 162 -17.53 -9.68 -10.74
CA THR A 162 -16.19 -10.10 -11.17
C THR A 162 -15.24 -10.09 -9.98
N LYS A 163 -14.52 -11.19 -9.78
CA LYS A 163 -13.39 -11.25 -8.85
C LYS A 163 -12.15 -10.72 -9.54
N VAL A 164 -11.50 -9.74 -8.93
CA VAL A 164 -10.36 -9.02 -9.50
C VAL A 164 -9.18 -8.95 -8.54
N LEU A 165 -7.98 -8.93 -9.10
CA LEU A 165 -6.74 -8.52 -8.45
C LEU A 165 -6.48 -7.04 -8.79
N LEU A 166 -6.27 -6.21 -7.77
CA LEU A 166 -5.99 -4.79 -7.90
C LEU A 166 -4.58 -4.48 -7.39
N GLN A 167 -3.75 -3.84 -8.22
CA GLN A 167 -2.41 -3.38 -7.86
C GLN A 167 -2.35 -1.85 -7.90
N PRO A 168 -2.48 -1.16 -6.76
CA PRO A 168 -2.34 0.30 -6.73
C PRO A 168 -0.87 0.70 -6.79
N LEU A 169 -0.47 1.36 -7.88
CA LEU A 169 0.88 1.92 -8.08
C LEU A 169 1.06 3.28 -7.37
N THR A 170 -0.05 3.87 -6.95
CA THR A 170 -0.11 5.05 -6.09
C THR A 170 -0.85 4.74 -4.78
N GLY A 171 -1.01 5.73 -3.91
CA GLY A 171 -1.78 5.59 -2.67
C GLY A 171 -2.56 6.86 -2.40
N ARG A 172 -3.71 7.04 -3.07
CA ARG A 172 -4.70 8.08 -2.74
C ARG A 172 -5.76 7.50 -1.80
N THR A 173 -6.40 8.35 -1.02
CA THR A 173 -7.52 7.97 -0.15
C THR A 173 -8.60 7.29 -0.99
N HIS A 174 -9.10 6.14 -0.54
CA HIS A 174 -10.14 5.35 -1.21
C HIS A 174 -9.83 4.98 -2.68
N GLN A 175 -8.56 5.00 -3.12
CA GLN A 175 -8.20 4.92 -4.54
C GLN A 175 -8.86 3.77 -5.30
N LEU A 176 -8.77 2.55 -4.75
CA LEU A 176 -9.33 1.36 -5.39
C LEU A 176 -10.85 1.45 -5.54
N ARG A 177 -11.52 1.93 -4.50
CA ARG A 177 -12.98 2.07 -4.43
C ARG A 177 -13.49 3.09 -5.45
N VAL A 178 -12.84 4.24 -5.52
CA VAL A 178 -13.15 5.32 -6.48
C VAL A 178 -12.90 4.87 -7.90
N HIS A 179 -11.73 4.29 -8.20
CA HIS A 179 -11.39 3.83 -9.55
C HIS A 179 -12.38 2.78 -10.04
N CYS A 180 -12.65 1.75 -9.24
CA CYS A 180 -13.61 0.69 -9.61
C CYS A 180 -15.02 1.26 -9.84
N SER A 181 -15.50 2.15 -8.95
CA SER A 181 -16.79 2.85 -9.12
C SER A 181 -16.82 3.71 -10.39
N SER A 182 -15.74 4.44 -10.70
CA SER A 182 -15.67 5.35 -11.86
C SER A 182 -15.76 4.64 -13.21
N VAL A 183 -15.40 3.37 -13.28
CA VAL A 183 -15.54 2.54 -14.49
C VAL A 183 -16.81 1.68 -14.48
N GLY A 184 -17.76 1.97 -13.59
CA GLY A 184 -19.05 1.28 -13.53
C GLY A 184 -19.05 -0.05 -12.78
N HIS A 185 -17.95 -0.40 -12.10
CA HIS A 185 -17.77 -1.67 -11.41
C HIS A 185 -17.48 -1.44 -9.92
N SER A 186 -18.44 -0.88 -9.18
CA SER A 186 -18.25 -0.62 -7.74
C SER A 186 -17.95 -1.90 -6.97
N ILE A 187 -17.14 -1.80 -5.92
CA ILE A 187 -16.83 -2.93 -5.04
C ILE A 187 -18.11 -3.38 -4.32
N VAL A 188 -18.35 -4.68 -4.28
CA VAL A 188 -19.51 -5.28 -3.61
C VAL A 188 -19.50 -4.91 -2.13
N GLY A 189 -20.63 -4.39 -1.63
CA GLY A 189 -20.79 -3.94 -0.24
C GLY A 189 -20.13 -2.60 0.08
N ASP A 190 -19.65 -1.85 -0.93
CA ASP A 190 -19.16 -0.48 -0.72
C ASP A 190 -20.33 0.51 -0.63
N PHE A 191 -20.83 0.72 0.59
CA PHE A 191 -21.94 1.64 0.86
C PHE A 191 -21.70 3.06 0.35
N THR A 192 -20.46 3.56 0.44
CA THR A 192 -20.12 4.95 0.10
C THR A 192 -20.14 5.16 -1.42
N TYR A 193 -19.45 4.31 -2.17
CA TYR A 193 -19.26 4.50 -3.61
C TYR A 193 -20.35 3.85 -4.48
N SER A 194 -21.25 3.07 -3.87
CA SER A 194 -22.52 2.65 -4.47
C SER A 194 -23.65 3.66 -4.22
N LEU A 195 -23.38 4.80 -3.56
CA LEU A 195 -24.38 5.80 -3.17
C LEU A 195 -25.52 5.19 -2.33
N GLY A 196 -25.18 4.29 -1.41
CA GLY A 196 -26.10 3.63 -0.49
C GLY A 196 -26.90 2.47 -1.07
N THR A 197 -26.70 2.11 -2.34
CA THR A 197 -27.45 1.03 -3.00
C THR A 197 -26.94 -0.37 -2.65
N ASP A 198 -25.64 -0.51 -2.34
CA ASP A 198 -25.02 -1.80 -2.05
C ASP A 198 -24.81 -2.00 -0.54
N ASN A 199 -25.91 -2.21 0.18
CA ASN A 199 -25.94 -2.35 1.65
C ASN A 199 -26.29 -3.75 2.16
N ALA A 200 -26.65 -4.68 1.26
CA ALA A 200 -27.05 -6.04 1.61
C ALA A 200 -25.88 -7.00 1.94
N PRO A 201 -24.69 -6.89 1.32
CA PRO A 201 -23.53 -7.70 1.71
C PRO A 201 -23.12 -7.40 3.16
N TYR A 202 -22.67 -8.43 3.89
CA TYR A 202 -22.32 -8.28 5.31
C TYR A 202 -21.05 -7.45 5.56
N ARG A 203 -20.29 -7.15 4.50
CA ARG A 203 -19.07 -6.33 4.51
C ARG A 203 -18.75 -5.81 3.12
N MET A 204 -17.79 -4.90 3.04
CA MET A 204 -17.14 -4.54 1.78
C MET A 204 -16.15 -5.62 1.32
N MET A 205 -16.28 -6.04 0.07
CA MET A 205 -15.47 -7.08 -0.59
C MET A 205 -14.18 -6.50 -1.16
N LEU A 206 -13.40 -5.86 -0.30
CA LEU A 206 -12.03 -5.43 -0.57
C LEU A 206 -11.09 -5.99 0.49
N HIS A 207 -10.01 -6.61 0.05
CA HIS A 207 -9.03 -7.24 0.92
C HIS A 207 -7.60 -6.93 0.48
N ALA A 208 -6.79 -6.36 1.38
CA ALA A 208 -5.36 -6.21 1.19
C ALA A 208 -4.70 -7.59 1.28
N TYR A 209 -4.49 -8.22 0.13
CA TYR A 209 -4.10 -9.62 0.02
C TYR A 209 -2.59 -9.82 0.15
N PHE A 210 -1.80 -8.89 -0.41
CA PHE A 210 -0.35 -9.00 -0.47
C PHE A 210 0.31 -7.65 -0.14
N LEU A 211 1.39 -7.72 0.64
CA LEU A 211 2.25 -6.60 0.94
C LEU A 211 3.71 -7.03 0.85
N ARG A 212 4.51 -6.23 0.14
CA ARG A 212 5.95 -6.36 0.11
C ARG A 212 6.66 -5.04 0.40
N ILE A 213 7.49 -5.01 1.44
CA ILE A 213 8.30 -3.86 1.84
C ILE A 213 9.79 -4.27 1.72
N PRO A 214 10.54 -3.74 0.74
CA PRO A 214 11.96 -4.05 0.55
C PRO A 214 12.85 -3.27 1.53
N LEU A 215 12.89 -3.66 2.80
CA LEU A 215 13.81 -3.02 3.75
C LEU A 215 15.21 -3.64 3.60
N GLN A 216 16.24 -2.82 3.82
CA GLN A 216 17.64 -3.21 3.57
C GLN A 216 18.10 -4.46 4.34
N HIS A 217 17.64 -4.65 5.58
CA HIS A 217 18.05 -5.76 6.44
C HIS A 217 16.95 -6.80 6.66
N GLU A 218 15.78 -6.61 6.06
CA GLU A 218 14.59 -7.44 6.28
C GLU A 218 13.56 -7.19 5.17
N VAL A 219 13.30 -8.19 4.32
CA VAL A 219 12.20 -8.07 3.36
C VAL A 219 10.93 -8.57 4.04
N ILE A 220 9.96 -7.68 4.22
CA ILE A 220 8.62 -8.08 4.65
C ILE A 220 7.86 -8.45 3.38
N GLU A 221 7.58 -9.73 3.17
CA GLU A 221 6.81 -10.27 2.04
C GLU A 221 5.71 -11.17 2.63
N VAL A 222 4.48 -10.65 2.68
CA VAL A 222 3.37 -11.30 3.39
C VAL A 222 2.16 -11.39 2.46
N THR A 223 1.57 -12.58 2.43
CA THR A 223 0.33 -12.91 1.72
C THR A 223 -0.69 -13.44 2.72
N THR A 224 -1.94 -13.00 2.64
CA THR A 224 -3.05 -13.56 3.42
C THR A 224 -3.68 -14.75 2.70
N SER A 225 -4.60 -15.45 3.37
CA SER A 225 -5.57 -16.29 2.68
C SER A 225 -6.56 -15.43 1.88
N ASP A 226 -7.10 -15.99 0.80
CA ASP A 226 -8.18 -15.38 0.04
C ASP A 226 -9.50 -15.49 0.80
N PRO A 227 -10.14 -14.37 1.20
CA PRO A 227 -11.41 -14.41 1.92
C PRO A 227 -12.63 -14.55 1.00
N PHE A 228 -12.47 -14.43 -0.33
CA PHE A 228 -13.56 -14.42 -1.31
C PHE A 228 -13.63 -15.77 -2.02
N VAL A 229 -13.93 -16.80 -1.23
CA VAL A 229 -14.08 -18.19 -1.64
C VAL A 229 -15.42 -18.74 -1.14
N ILE A 230 -16.00 -19.68 -1.90
CA ILE A 230 -17.36 -20.19 -1.64
C ILE A 230 -17.48 -20.89 -0.28
N GLU A 231 -16.38 -21.45 0.22
CA GLU A 231 -16.31 -22.13 1.52
C GLU A 231 -16.47 -21.17 2.70
N LEU A 232 -16.05 -19.91 2.52
CA LEU A 232 -16.17 -18.87 3.55
C LEU A 232 -17.45 -18.07 3.40
N ASP A 233 -17.85 -17.77 2.16
CA ASP A 233 -19.07 -17.05 1.84
C ASP A 233 -19.84 -17.73 0.70
N PRO A 234 -20.88 -18.53 1.03
CA PRO A 234 -21.71 -19.21 0.05
C PRO A 234 -22.50 -18.27 -0.88
N LYS A 235 -22.57 -16.96 -0.58
CA LYS A 235 -23.20 -15.99 -1.49
C LYS A 235 -22.35 -15.76 -2.74
N TRP A 236 -21.03 -15.96 -2.67
CA TRP A 236 -20.15 -15.92 -3.82
C TRP A 236 -20.18 -17.26 -4.55
N SER A 237 -20.62 -17.22 -5.80
CA SER A 237 -20.68 -18.37 -6.70
C SER A 237 -19.77 -18.14 -7.91
N PRO A 238 -18.51 -18.64 -7.90
CA PRO A 238 -17.62 -18.57 -9.05
C PRO A 238 -18.14 -19.46 -10.19
N GLU A 239 -18.12 -18.94 -11.42
CA GLU A 239 -18.66 -19.63 -12.59
C GLU A 239 -17.58 -19.88 -13.65
N THR A 240 -16.77 -18.87 -13.94
CA THR A 240 -15.72 -18.95 -14.97
C THR A 240 -14.41 -18.41 -14.44
N ARG A 241 -13.34 -19.20 -14.48
CA ARG A 241 -11.99 -18.73 -14.17
C ARG A 241 -11.32 -18.15 -15.41
N VAL A 242 -10.78 -16.95 -15.29
CA VAL A 242 -10.05 -16.23 -16.34
C VAL A 242 -8.55 -16.32 -16.13
N GLN A 243 -8.08 -16.06 -14.89
CA GLN A 243 -6.65 -16.09 -14.56
C GLN A 243 -6.43 -16.81 -13.22
N ASN A 244 -5.28 -17.48 -13.09
CA ASN A 244 -4.89 -18.15 -11.86
C ASN A 244 -4.18 -17.17 -10.92
N LEU A 245 -4.72 -17.00 -9.71
CA LEU A 245 -4.20 -16.06 -8.71
C LEU A 245 -2.74 -16.36 -8.32
N GLU A 246 -2.40 -17.62 -8.04
CA GLU A 246 -1.04 -18.01 -7.61
C GLU A 246 0.02 -17.70 -8.67
N SER A 247 -0.31 -18.00 -9.94
CA SER A 247 0.55 -17.74 -11.09
C SER A 247 0.78 -16.24 -11.28
N LEU A 248 -0.29 -15.43 -11.20
CA LEU A 248 -0.21 -13.97 -11.29
C LEU A 248 0.63 -13.38 -10.16
N MET A 249 0.43 -13.86 -8.94
CA MET A 249 1.21 -13.38 -7.79
C MET A 249 2.68 -13.73 -7.94
N THR A 250 2.99 -14.91 -8.45
CA THR A 250 4.38 -15.30 -8.76
C THR A 250 4.99 -14.35 -9.79
N GLU A 251 4.28 -14.05 -10.88
CA GLU A 251 4.72 -13.09 -11.90
C GLU A 251 4.98 -11.69 -11.29
N ILE A 252 4.05 -11.20 -10.48
CA ILE A 252 4.16 -9.89 -9.80
C ILE A 252 5.38 -9.85 -8.88
N ILE A 253 5.60 -10.89 -8.07
CA ILE A 253 6.72 -10.96 -7.14
C ILE A 253 8.05 -11.00 -7.89
N LEU A 254 8.14 -11.81 -8.95
CA LEU A 254 9.35 -11.91 -9.77
C LEU A 254 9.67 -10.58 -10.46
N ARG A 255 8.66 -9.91 -11.04
CA ARG A 255 8.80 -8.58 -11.64
C ARG A 255 9.30 -7.56 -10.62
N THR A 256 8.66 -7.52 -9.45
CA THR A 256 9.03 -6.61 -8.35
C THR A 256 10.49 -6.83 -7.91
N LYS A 257 10.91 -8.09 -7.73
CA LYS A 257 12.30 -8.42 -7.34
C LYS A 257 13.30 -8.03 -8.42
N ALA A 258 12.93 -8.11 -9.70
CA ALA A 258 13.77 -7.67 -10.80
C ALA A 258 13.92 -6.13 -10.84
N GLU A 259 12.81 -5.40 -10.73
CA GLU A 259 12.80 -3.92 -10.68
C GLU A 259 13.62 -3.38 -9.50
N GLU A 260 13.58 -4.08 -8.36
CA GLU A 260 14.37 -3.72 -7.18
C GLU A 260 15.87 -3.94 -7.36
N ARG A 261 16.28 -5.08 -7.95
CA ARG A 261 17.69 -5.33 -8.27
C ARG A 261 18.23 -4.26 -9.21
N GLN A 262 17.48 -3.95 -10.27
CA GLN A 262 17.86 -2.90 -11.20
C GLN A 262 18.02 -1.54 -10.49
N ARG A 263 17.05 -1.16 -9.64
CA ARG A 263 17.14 0.09 -8.87
C ARG A 263 18.34 0.12 -7.91
N GLN A 264 18.70 -1.02 -7.32
CA GLN A 264 19.89 -1.13 -6.46
C GLN A 264 21.18 -0.96 -7.24
N GLU A 265 21.30 -1.59 -8.41
CA GLU A 265 22.44 -1.46 -9.31
C GLU A 265 22.62 -0.02 -9.80
N GLU A 266 21.52 0.64 -10.21
CA GLU A 266 21.52 2.06 -10.63
C GLU A 266 21.96 3.00 -9.49
N ASN A 267 21.49 2.75 -8.26
CA ASN A 267 21.89 3.53 -7.09
C ASN A 267 23.37 3.35 -6.74
N LEU A 268 23.88 2.11 -6.80
CA LEU A 268 25.30 1.82 -6.56
C LEU A 268 26.19 2.50 -7.60
N ALA A 269 25.84 2.40 -8.88
CA ALA A 269 26.56 3.07 -9.96
C ALA A 269 26.58 4.60 -9.76
N HIS A 270 25.45 5.18 -9.36
CA HIS A 270 25.35 6.62 -9.10
C HIS A 270 26.18 7.07 -7.88
N GLU A 271 26.27 6.26 -6.82
CA GLU A 271 27.14 6.53 -5.68
C GLU A 271 28.63 6.42 -6.04
N GLU A 272 29.01 5.41 -6.82
CA GLU A 272 30.39 5.25 -7.29
C GLU A 272 30.82 6.41 -8.17
N GLU A 273 29.94 6.88 -9.07
CA GLU A 273 30.23 8.05 -9.89
C GLU A 273 30.39 9.31 -9.05
N LYS A 274 29.53 9.51 -8.03
CA LYS A 274 29.68 10.62 -7.08
C LYS A 274 30.99 10.55 -6.30
N LYS A 275 31.40 9.36 -5.85
CA LYS A 275 32.68 9.14 -5.18
C LYS A 275 33.85 9.44 -6.11
N ARG A 276 33.77 9.02 -7.38
CA ARG A 276 34.79 9.30 -8.41
C ARG A 276 34.93 10.79 -8.69
N ARG A 277 33.81 11.51 -8.84
CA ARG A 277 33.80 12.98 -9.04
C ARG A 277 34.40 13.71 -7.83
N ARG A 278 34.06 13.29 -6.61
CA ARG A 278 34.66 13.85 -5.38
C ARG A 278 36.17 13.59 -5.29
N ARG A 279 36.65 12.41 -5.67
CA ARG A 279 38.09 12.11 -5.70
C ARG A 279 38.82 13.01 -6.70
N LYS A 280 38.31 13.12 -7.93
CA LYS A 280 38.89 14.01 -8.96
C LYS A 280 38.96 15.47 -8.49
N SER A 281 37.90 16.00 -7.87
CA SER A 281 37.93 17.38 -7.37
C SER A 281 38.93 17.60 -6.23
N VAL A 282 39.21 16.57 -5.44
CA VAL A 282 40.22 16.65 -4.37
C VAL A 282 41.62 16.60 -4.98
N GLU A 283 41.86 15.71 -5.94
CA GLU A 283 43.14 15.63 -6.69
C GLU A 283 43.44 16.94 -7.43
N GLU A 284 42.47 17.51 -8.16
CA GLU A 284 42.62 18.81 -8.84
C GLU A 284 42.97 19.94 -7.84
N SER A 285 42.32 19.97 -6.67
CA SER A 285 42.60 20.99 -5.64
C SER A 285 43.97 20.81 -4.98
N GLU A 286 44.46 19.57 -4.85
CA GLU A 286 45.81 19.28 -4.34
C GLU A 286 46.88 19.67 -5.36
N GLU A 287 46.67 19.39 -6.66
CA GLU A 287 47.56 19.81 -7.74
C GLU A 287 47.67 21.34 -7.86
N GLU A 288 46.54 22.06 -7.77
CA GLU A 288 46.50 23.53 -7.77
C GLU A 288 47.30 24.11 -6.58
N ARG A 289 47.18 23.51 -5.40
CA ARG A 289 47.95 23.92 -4.20
C ARG A 289 49.44 23.66 -4.37
N ALA A 290 49.82 22.52 -4.94
CA ALA A 290 51.22 22.18 -5.20
C ALA A 290 51.86 23.14 -6.21
N GLN A 291 51.16 23.47 -7.31
CA GLN A 291 51.63 24.47 -8.27
C GLN A 291 51.79 25.84 -7.63
N CYS A 292 50.84 26.27 -6.80
CA CYS A 292 50.91 27.57 -6.12
C CYS A 292 52.11 27.63 -5.15
N GLN A 293 52.37 26.55 -4.40
CA GLN A 293 53.55 26.45 -3.53
C GLN A 293 54.87 26.45 -4.31
N GLN A 294 54.92 25.73 -5.44
CA GLN A 294 56.10 25.74 -6.31
C GLN A 294 56.36 27.16 -6.84
N TRP A 295 55.34 27.85 -7.31
CA TRP A 295 55.43 29.23 -7.78
C TRP A 295 55.97 30.19 -6.71
N LEU A 296 55.46 30.07 -5.47
CA LEU A 296 55.94 30.85 -4.32
C LEU A 296 57.40 30.55 -3.99
N SER A 297 57.83 29.29 -4.11
CA SER A 297 59.22 28.89 -3.84
C SER A 297 60.21 29.43 -4.89
N GLU A 298 59.81 29.45 -6.17
CA GLU A 298 60.61 30.01 -7.27
C GLU A 298 60.76 31.53 -7.12
N TRP A 299 59.73 32.23 -6.63
CA TRP A 299 59.79 33.65 -6.31
C TRP A 299 60.75 33.97 -5.17
N THR A 300 60.82 33.13 -4.13
CA THR A 300 61.69 33.36 -2.96
C THR A 300 63.19 33.09 -3.21
N LEU A 301 63.56 32.51 -4.35
CA LEU A 301 64.96 32.22 -4.72
C LEU A 301 65.55 33.27 -5.68
N SER A 302 64.81 34.35 -5.96
CA SER A 302 65.19 35.40 -6.92
C SER A 302 65.70 36.70 -6.29
N ASP A 303 66.05 36.67 -5.00
CA ASP A 303 66.75 37.74 -4.24
C ASP A 303 68.11 37.22 -3.72
#